data_AF-A0A919KBU2-F1
#
_entry.id   AF-A0A919KBU2-F1
#
_cell.length_a   1.000
_cell.length_b   1.000
_cell.length_c   1.000
_cell.angle_alpha   90.00
_cell.angle_beta   90.00
_cell.angle_gamma   90.00
#
_symmetry.space_group_name_H-M   'P 1'
#
loop_
_entity.id
_entity.type
_entity.pdbx_description
1 polymer ?
#
loop_
_entity_poly.entity_id
_entity_poly.type
_entity_poly.pdbx_seq_one_letter_code
_entity_poly.pdbx_strand_id
1 'polypeptide(L)'
;MLALLLFTAVLLVSVIVAVWPDTEPAQEASGAEPDRPGPDSAAQPPTTLEGAMAAQLLHGEITVQRYRHTLELLAARDDEEYPLAAPEKGDFSAGP
;
A
#
# COMPACT_ATOMS: atom_id res chain seq x y z
N MET A 1 38.24 1.19 -11.50
CA MET A 1 37.37 0.55 -10.49
C MET A 1 36.67 1.60 -9.64
N LEU A 2 37.38 2.41 -8.84
CA LEU A 2 36.78 3.46 -8.00
C LEU A 2 35.87 4.43 -8.78
N ALA A 3 36.35 4.96 -9.91
CA ALA A 3 35.57 5.91 -10.71
C ALA A 3 34.28 5.31 -11.30
N LEU A 4 34.33 4.04 -11.73
CA LEU A 4 33.16 3.32 -12.24
C LEU A 4 32.14 3.12 -11.12
N LEU A 5 32.61 2.78 -9.92
CA LEU A 5 31.79 2.54 -8.73
C LEU A 5 31.07 3.83 -8.30
N LEU A 6 31.79 4.95 -8.27
CA LEU A 6 31.21 6.27 -7.98
C LEU A 6 30.17 6.68 -9.03
N PHE A 7 30.46 6.45 -10.31
CA PHE A 7 29.54 6.76 -11.40
C PHE A 7 28.24 5.94 -11.28
N THR A 8 28.36 4.63 -11.01
CA THR A 8 27.19 3.78 -10.78
C THR A 8 26.41 4.16 -9.53
N ALA A 9 27.09 4.57 -8.45
CA ALA A 9 26.43 5.01 -7.21
C ALA A 9 25.62 6.29 -7.43
N VAL A 10 26.18 7.27 -8.16
CA VAL A 10 25.48 8.51 -8.50
C VAL A 10 24.26 8.25 -9.38
N LEU A 11 24.39 7.36 -10.38
CA LEU A 11 23.25 6.93 -11.21
C LEU A 11 22.14 6.31 -10.37
N LEU A 12 22.49 5.43 -9.43
CA LEU A 12 21.51 4.76 -8.56
C LEU A 12 20.79 5.75 -7.66
N VAL A 13 21.52 6.68 -7.03
CA VAL A 13 20.93 7.76 -6.21
C VAL A 13 20.04 8.65 -7.07
N SER A 14 20.45 9.00 -8.29
CA SER A 14 19.65 9.82 -9.19
C SER A 14 18.32 9.15 -9.57
N VAL A 15 18.33 7.84 -9.81
CA VAL A 15 17.09 7.08 -10.10
C VAL A 15 16.18 7.05 -8.87
N ILE A 16 16.74 6.83 -7.69
CA ILE A 16 15.97 6.85 -6.43
C ILE A 16 15.33 8.21 -6.21
N VAL A 17 16.06 9.31 -6.39
CA VAL A 17 15.54 10.68 -6.24
C VAL A 17 14.48 10.99 -7.30
N ALA A 18 14.68 10.59 -8.55
CA ALA A 18 13.72 10.84 -9.63
C ALA A 18 12.40 10.08 -9.47
N VAL A 19 12.42 8.94 -8.77
CA VAL A 19 11.24 8.10 -8.50
C VAL A 19 10.67 8.40 -7.10
N TRP A 20 11.36 9.19 -6.29
CA TRP A 20 10.87 9.54 -4.95
C TRP A 20 9.65 10.45 -5.07
N PRO A 21 8.49 10.08 -4.51
CA PRO A 21 7.32 10.94 -4.52
C PRO A 21 7.64 12.21 -3.72
N ASP A 22 7.43 13.36 -4.36
CA ASP A 22 7.66 14.70 -3.83
C ASP A 22 6.86 14.82 -2.52
N THR A 23 7.52 14.57 -1.39
CA THR A 23 6.93 14.78 -0.08
C THR A 23 7.21 16.23 0.25
N GLU A 24 6.40 17.14 -0.31
CA GLU A 24 6.50 18.56 0.00
C GLU A 24 6.43 18.75 1.53
N PRO A 25 7.38 19.47 2.16
CA PRO A 25 7.26 19.82 3.55
C PRO A 25 6.07 20.77 3.70
N ALA A 26 5.02 20.29 4.35
CA ALA A 26 3.78 21.01 4.61
C ALA A 26 4.05 22.44 5.11
N GLN A 27 3.88 23.43 4.23
CA GLN A 27 3.65 24.81 4.62
C GLN A 27 2.16 24.96 4.85
N GLU A 28 1.79 25.05 6.12
CA GLU A 28 0.44 25.45 6.55
C GLU A 28 0.11 26.83 5.97
N ALA A 29 -0.82 26.90 5.02
CA ALA A 29 -1.45 28.16 4.62
C ALA A 29 -2.88 27.93 4.09
N SER A 30 -3.83 28.01 5.03
CA SER A 30 -5.12 28.71 4.96
C SER A 30 -5.87 28.85 3.61
N GLY A 31 -7.10 28.32 3.56
CA GLY A 31 -8.25 29.04 2.98
C GLY A 31 -9.08 28.34 1.89
N ALA A 32 -10.33 28.00 2.24
CA ALA A 32 -11.60 27.99 1.47
C ALA A 32 -11.65 27.64 -0.05
N GLU A 33 -12.37 26.54 -0.35
CA GLU A 33 -13.23 26.11 -1.52
C GLU A 33 -13.20 26.84 -2.90
N PRO A 34 -13.69 26.25 -4.03
CA PRO A 34 -14.35 24.94 -4.23
C PRO A 34 -13.88 24.09 -5.46
N ASP A 35 -14.25 22.81 -5.41
CA ASP A 35 -14.67 21.92 -6.51
C ASP A 35 -14.00 22.05 -7.90
N ARG A 36 -12.89 21.32 -8.08
CA ARG A 36 -12.43 20.85 -9.38
C ARG A 36 -12.06 19.37 -9.25
N PRO A 37 -12.63 18.44 -10.03
CA PRO A 37 -12.10 17.10 -10.13
C PRO A 37 -10.84 17.16 -11.01
N GLY A 38 -9.73 17.58 -10.39
CA GLY A 38 -8.40 17.35 -10.94
C GLY A 38 -8.07 15.85 -10.87
N PRO A 39 -7.08 15.37 -11.64
CA PRO A 39 -6.62 13.97 -11.57
C PRO A 39 -6.02 13.62 -10.19
N ASP A 40 -5.86 14.60 -9.33
CA ASP A 40 -5.53 14.44 -7.92
C ASP A 40 -6.81 14.23 -7.11
N SER A 41 -7.38 13.03 -7.23
CA SER A 41 -7.98 12.48 -6.03
C SER A 41 -6.83 12.41 -5.05
N ALA A 42 -6.80 13.33 -4.09
CA ALA A 42 -5.98 13.23 -2.90
C ALA A 42 -6.32 11.86 -2.30
N ALA A 43 -5.58 10.84 -2.75
CA ALA A 43 -5.82 9.47 -2.43
C ALA A 43 -5.52 9.40 -0.95
N GLN A 44 -6.59 9.43 -0.17
CA GLN A 44 -6.54 9.50 1.27
C GLN A 44 -5.52 8.46 1.73
N PRO A 45 -4.55 8.84 2.59
CA PRO A 45 -3.46 7.94 2.94
C PRO A 45 -4.08 6.62 3.38
N PRO A 46 -3.58 5.49 2.87
CA PRO A 46 -4.20 4.20 3.09
C PRO A 46 -4.30 3.97 4.60
N THR A 47 -5.53 3.80 5.07
CA THR A 47 -5.83 3.58 6.49
C THR A 47 -5.62 2.13 6.91
N THR A 48 -5.44 1.24 5.92
CA THR A 48 -5.16 -0.18 6.13
C THR A 48 -3.91 -0.61 5.36
N LEU A 49 -3.29 -1.68 5.84
CA LEU A 49 -2.09 -2.26 5.25
C LEU A 49 -2.36 -2.85 3.86
N GLU A 50 -3.54 -3.43 3.65
CA GLU A 50 -3.98 -3.97 2.35
C GLU A 50 -4.18 -2.83 1.34
N GLY A 51 -4.73 -1.70 1.78
CA GLY A 51 -4.88 -0.50 0.95
C GLY A 51 -3.53 0.07 0.52
N ALA A 52 -2.55 0.09 1.43
CA ALA A 52 -1.19 0.52 1.11
C ALA A 52 -0.53 -0.41 0.08
N MET A 53 -0.68 -1.73 0.24
CA MET A 53 -0.14 -2.69 -0.73
C MET A 53 -0.85 -2.64 -2.09
N ALA A 54 -2.16 -2.39 -2.11
CA ALA A 54 -2.90 -2.19 -3.36
C ALA A 54 -2.43 -0.93 -4.10
N ALA A 55 -2.18 0.17 -3.38
CA ALA A 55 -1.61 1.38 -3.95
C ALA A 55 -0.22 1.13 -4.55
N GLN A 56 0.66 0.42 -3.83
CA GLN A 56 2.00 0.06 -4.34
C GLN A 56 1.93 -0.83 -5.60
N LEU A 57 0.95 -1.74 -5.68
CA LEU A 57 0.74 -2.56 -6.87
C LEU A 57 0.27 -1.73 -8.07
N LEU A 58 -0.66 -0.79 -7.83
CA LEU A 58 -1.16 0.12 -8.87
C LEU A 58 -0.09 1.10 -9.36
N HIS A 59 0.80 1.54 -8.46
CA HIS A 59 1.96 2.36 -8.81
C HIS A 59 3.12 1.55 -9.41
N GLY A 60 3.02 0.21 -9.44
CA GLY A 60 4.05 -0.66 -10.00
C GLY A 60 5.31 -0.82 -9.14
N GLU A 61 5.26 -0.39 -7.88
CA GLU A 61 6.36 -0.53 -6.91
C GLU A 61 6.54 -1.99 -6.46
N ILE A 62 5.46 -2.77 -6.49
CA ILE A 62 5.48 -4.22 -6.23
C ILE A 62 4.85 -4.99 -7.39
N THR A 63 5.27 -6.25 -7.55
CA THR A 63 4.67 -7.16 -8.51
C THR A 63 3.42 -7.85 -7.95
N VAL A 64 2.54 -8.32 -8.83
CA VAL A 64 1.35 -9.11 -8.44
C VAL A 64 1.74 -10.34 -7.60
N GLN A 65 2.87 -10.98 -7.93
CA GLN A 65 3.36 -12.14 -7.17
C GLN A 65 3.76 -11.74 -5.75
N ARG A 66 4.43 -10.60 -5.57
CA ARG A 66 4.80 -10.09 -4.25
C ARG A 66 3.56 -9.72 -3.44
N TYR A 67 2.58 -9.05 -4.05
CA TYR A 67 1.32 -8.72 -3.39
C TYR A 67 0.63 -9.98 -2.84
N ARG A 68 0.45 -11.02 -3.67
CA ARG A 68 -0.19 -12.27 -3.26
C ARG A 68 0.56 -12.98 -2.14
N HIS A 69 1.88 -13.10 -2.27
CA HIS A 69 2.70 -13.76 -1.26
C HIS A 69 2.61 -13.07 0.11
N THR A 70 2.67 -11.73 0.15
CA THR A 70 2.54 -10.99 1.40
C THR A 70 1.14 -11.13 1.99
N LEU A 71 0.11 -11.16 1.14
CA LEU A 71 -1.28 -11.32 1.58
C LEU A 71 -1.54 -12.72 2.15
N GLU A 72 -0.93 -13.76 1.58
CA GLU A 72 -0.93 -15.12 2.12
C GLU A 72 -0.26 -15.19 3.50
N LEU A 73 0.89 -14.53 3.68
CA LEU A 73 1.56 -14.48 4.99
C LEU A 73 0.71 -13.76 6.04
N LEU A 74 0.02 -12.69 5.65
CA LEU A 74 -0.86 -11.95 6.53
C LEU A 74 -2.05 -12.82 6.96
N ALA A 75 -2.68 -13.50 6.01
CA ALA A 75 -3.79 -14.41 6.29
C ALA A 75 -3.37 -15.57 7.20
N ALA A 76 -2.20 -16.17 6.96
CA ALA A 76 -1.68 -17.24 7.82
C ALA A 76 -1.45 -16.78 9.26
N ARG A 77 -0.96 -15.55 9.44
CA ARG A 77 -0.83 -14.95 10.77
C ARG A 77 -2.19 -14.66 11.40
N ASP A 78 -3.15 -14.15 10.63
CA ASP A 78 -4.51 -13.89 11.12
C ASP A 78 -5.21 -15.18 11.56
N ASP A 79 -4.99 -16.30 10.87
CA ASP A 79 -5.51 -17.60 11.29
C ASP A 79 -4.92 -18.07 12.64
N GLU A 80 -3.67 -17.70 12.93
CA GLU A 80 -3.02 -17.97 14.22
C GLU A 80 -3.51 -17.02 15.33
N GLU A 81 -3.64 -15.73 15.04
CA GLU A 81 -3.96 -14.68 16.01
C GLU A 81 -5.47 -14.60 16.31
N TYR A 82 -6.30 -14.83 15.28
CA TYR A 82 -7.76 -14.72 15.31
C TYR A 82 -8.43 -15.89 14.56
N PRO A 83 -8.36 -17.12 15.10
CA PRO A 83 -8.92 -18.29 14.45
C PRO A 83 -10.44 -18.14 14.28
N LEU A 84 -10.90 -18.25 13.03
CA LEU A 84 -12.32 -18.22 12.72
C LEU A 84 -12.99 -19.51 13.20
N ALA A 85 -13.90 -19.40 14.17
CA ALA A 85 -14.74 -20.50 14.58
C ALA A 85 -15.88 -20.69 13.56
N ALA A 86 -15.91 -21.83 12.88
CA ALA A 86 -17.08 -22.20 12.10
C ALA A 86 -18.27 -22.45 13.05
N PRO A 87 -19.48 -21.98 12.73
CA PRO A 87 -20.65 -22.29 13.54
C PRO A 87 -20.86 -23.82 13.59
N GLU A 88 -21.17 -24.35 14.76
CA GLU A 88 -21.52 -25.76 14.90
C GLU A 88 -22.66 -26.08 13.93
N LYS A 89 -22.52 -27.22 13.25
CA LYS A 89 -23.47 -27.70 12.24
C LYS A 89 -24.73 -28.21 12.95
N GLY A 90 -25.53 -27.31 13.50
CA GLY A 90 -26.76 -27.66 14.21
C GLY A 90 -27.36 -26.50 14.98
N ASP A 91 -28.04 -25.58 14.30
CA ASP A 91 -29.46 -25.28 14.60
C ASP A 91 -30.10 -24.38 13.51
N PHE A 92 -30.08 -24.82 12.24
CA PHE A 92 -31.12 -24.35 11.30
C PHE A 92 -32.35 -25.26 11.47
N SER A 93 -32.91 -25.27 12.68
CA SER A 93 -34.26 -25.79 12.90
C SER A 93 -35.22 -24.86 12.18
N ALA A 94 -35.69 -25.29 11.01
CA ALA A 94 -36.85 -24.72 10.37
C ALA A 94 -38.02 -24.85 11.37
N GLY A 95 -38.39 -23.72 11.99
CA GLY A 95 -39.56 -23.64 12.85
C GLY A 95 -40.83 -24.08 12.10
N PRO A 96 -41.81 -24.65 12.82
CA PRO A 96 -43.04 -25.20 12.25
C PRO A 96 -43.90 -24.16 11.52
#